data_AF-A0AAU1EEA5-F1
#
_entry.id   AF-A0AAU1EEA5-F1
#
_cell.length_a   1.000
_cell.length_b   1.000
_cell.length_c   1.000
_cell.angle_alpha   90.00
_cell.angle_beta   90.00
_cell.angle_gamma   90.00
#
_symmetry.space_group_name_H-M   'P 1'
#
loop_
_entity.id
_entity.type
_entity.pdbx_description
1 polymer ?
#
loop_
_entity_poly.entity_id
_entity_poly.type
_entity_poly.pdbx_seq_one_letter_code
_entity_poly.pdbx_strand_id
1 'polypeptide(L)' 'MAVAVVLLTIALVIVVGLLAAAGAGKLARMDGVSYPAAFTRAAITFAAVITLAASVTAALAALLT' A
#
# COMPACT_ATOMS: atom_id res chain seq x y z
N MET A 1 -21.73 5.35 -12.82
CA MET A 1 -20.95 6.23 -11.93
C MET A 1 -20.20 5.45 -10.84
N ALA A 2 -20.86 4.57 -10.07
CA ALA A 2 -20.22 3.85 -8.96
C ALA A 2 -18.98 3.02 -9.36
N VAL A 3 -19.04 2.23 -10.44
CA VAL A 3 -17.91 1.38 -10.88
C VAL A 3 -16.66 2.18 -11.21
N ALA A 4 -16.80 3.30 -11.93
CA ALA A 4 -15.67 4.15 -12.29
C ALA A 4 -14.98 4.76 -11.05
N VAL A 5 -15.78 5.19 -10.06
CA VAL A 5 -15.26 5.70 -8.78
C VAL A 5 -14.52 4.60 -8.03
N VAL A 6 -15.07 3.38 -7.96
CA VAL A 6 -14.41 2.23 -7.31
C VAL A 6 -13.07 1.92 -7.98
N LEU A 7 -13.02 1.85 -9.32
CA LEU A 7 -11.78 1.60 -10.05
C LEU A 7 -10.74 2.70 -9.82
N LEU A 8 -11.16 3.98 -9.80
CA LEU A 8 -10.28 5.11 -9.49
C LEU A 8 -9.71 5.00 -8.08
N THR A 9 -10.54 4.65 -7.08
CA THR A 9 -10.08 4.44 -5.70
C THR A 9 -9.05 3.32 -5.62
N ILE A 10 -9.29 2.18 -6.28
CA ILE A 10 -8.33 1.07 -6.32
C ILE A 10 -7.00 1.52 -6.94
N ALA A 11 -7.05 2.24 -8.07
CA ALA A 11 -5.85 2.75 -8.73
C ALA A 11 -5.05 3.69 -7.82
N LEU A 12 -5.73 4.62 -7.12
CA LEU A 12 -5.11 5.52 -6.17
C LEU A 12 -4.44 4.79 -5.00
N VAL A 13 -5.13 3.79 -4.42
CA VAL A 13 -4.57 2.96 -3.33
C VAL A 13 -3.30 2.24 -3.79
N ILE A 14 -3.30 1.69 -5.01
CA ILE A 14 -2.10 1.05 -5.58
C ILE A 14 -0.96 2.05 -5.75
N VAL A 15 -1.22 3.23 -6.32
CA VAL A 15 -0.18 4.27 -6.51
C VAL A 15 0.41 4.70 -5.18
N VAL A 16 -0.43 4.98 -4.18
CA VAL A 16 0.03 5.36 -2.83
C VAL A 16 0.85 4.22 -2.20
N GLY A 17 0.40 2.98 -2.34
CA GLY A 17 1.15 1.80 -1.89
C GLY A 17 2.53 1.69 -2.53
N LEU A 18 2.62 1.88 -3.86
CA LEU A 18 3.89 1.83 -4.59
C LEU A 18 4.85 2.96 -4.17
N LEU A 19 4.33 4.18 -3.94
CA LEU A 19 5.13 5.30 -3.46
C LEU A 19 5.67 5.04 -2.04
N ALA A 20 4.84 4.50 -1.14
CA ALA A 20 5.27 4.12 0.20
C ALA A 20 6.34 3.01 0.18
N ALA A 21 6.15 2.00 -0.66
CA ALA A 21 7.11 0.92 -0.87
C ALA A 21 8.45 1.44 -1.42
N ALA A 22 8.42 2.35 -2.40
CA ALA A 22 9.62 2.99 -2.93
C ALA A 22 10.36 3.79 -1.85
N GLY A 23 9.64 4.54 -1.01
CA GLY A 23 10.20 5.24 0.14
C GLY A 23 10.90 4.30 1.13
N ALA A 24 10.22 3.23 1.54
CA ALA A 24 10.79 2.23 2.45
C ALA A 24 12.01 1.51 1.85
N GLY A 25 11.95 1.17 0.56
CA GLY A 25 13.09 0.57 -0.15
C GLY A 25 14.28 1.51 -0.23
N LYS A 26 14.04 2.81 -0.49
CA LYS A 26 15.09 3.83 -0.52
C LYS A 26 15.71 4.06 0.86
N LEU A 27 14.89 4.13 1.90
CA LEU A 27 15.38 4.25 3.27
C LEU A 27 16.23 3.04 3.66
N ALA A 28 15.77 1.83 3.34
CA ALA A 28 16.53 0.61 3.57
C ALA A 28 17.86 0.57 2.77
N ARG A 29 17.91 1.15 1.56
CA ARG A 29 19.19 1.37 0.84
C ARG A 29 20.12 2.33 1.59
N MET A 30 19.58 3.39 2.19
CA MET A 30 20.34 4.33 3.00
C MET A 30 20.83 3.68 4.30
N ASP A 31 20.07 2.75 4.86
CA ASP A 31 20.45 1.93 6.02
C ASP A 31 21.54 0.89 5.70
N GLY A 32 22.02 0.83 4.44
CA GLY A 32 23.08 -0.08 4.01
C GLY A 32 22.67 -1.55 3.86
N VAL A 33 21.38 -1.88 3.92
CA VAL A 33 20.96 -3.28 3.75
C VAL A 33 21.11 -3.75 2.29
N SER A 34 21.38 -5.04 2.09
CA SER A 34 21.63 -5.67 0.78
C SER A 34 20.44 -5.60 -0.18
N TYR A 35 20.67 -5.57 -1.50
CA TYR A 35 19.61 -5.32 -2.49
C TYR A 35 18.31 -6.11 -2.25
N PRO A 36 18.38 -7.44 -2.07
CA PRO A 36 17.23 -8.29 -1.77
C PRO A 36 16.50 -7.90 -0.48
N ALA A 37 17.24 -7.55 0.58
CA ALA A 37 16.64 -7.21 1.87
C ALA A 37 15.77 -5.94 1.81
N ALA A 38 16.19 -4.88 1.12
CA ALA A 38 15.30 -3.73 0.95
C ALA A 38 14.15 -3.99 -0.02
N PHE A 39 14.32 -4.86 -1.01
CA PHE A 39 13.20 -5.25 -1.87
C PHE A 39 12.12 -5.95 -1.03
N THR A 40 12.52 -6.87 -0.14
CA THR A 40 11.61 -7.49 0.83
C THR A 40 10.95 -6.46 1.74
N ARG A 41 11.70 -5.49 2.28
CA ARG A 41 11.12 -4.41 3.11
C ARG A 41 10.10 -3.58 2.33
N ALA A 42 10.42 -3.18 1.09
CA ALA A 42 9.50 -2.44 0.23
C ALA A 42 8.21 -3.24 -0.04
N ALA A 43 8.33 -4.54 -0.34
CA ALA A 43 7.18 -5.43 -0.55
C ALA A 43 6.32 -5.57 0.71
N ILE A 44 6.93 -5.68 1.89
CA ILE A 44 6.21 -5.70 3.18
C ILE A 44 5.45 -4.38 3.39
N THR A 45 6.08 -3.24 3.12
CA THR A 45 5.42 -1.93 3.22
C THR A 45 4.24 -1.83 2.26
N PHE A 46 4.37 -2.29 1.02
CA PHE A 46 3.26 -2.33 0.07
C PHE A 46 2.10 -3.17 0.60
N ALA A 47 2.40 -4.40 1.04
CA ALA A 47 1.39 -5.31 1.58
C ALA A 47 0.66 -4.70 2.79
N ALA A 48 1.39 -4.02 3.68
CA ALA A 48 0.81 -3.35 4.84
C ALA A 48 -0.19 -2.24 4.44
N VAL A 49 0.11 -1.45 3.41
CA VAL A 49 -0.82 -0.42 2.88
C VAL A 49 -2.10 -1.06 2.34
N ILE A 50 -1.99 -2.17 1.61
CA ILE A 50 -3.16 -2.90 1.09
C ILE A 50 -3.99 -3.50 2.22
N THR A 51 -3.35 -4.10 3.22
CA THR A 51 -4.04 -4.61 4.41
C THR A 51 -4.78 -3.50 5.15
N LEU A 52 -4.15 -2.32 5.34
CA LEU A 52 -4.80 -1.18 5.97
C LEU A 52 -6.03 -0.73 5.17
N ALA A 53 -5.91 -0.59 3.85
CA ALA A 53 -7.03 -0.19 2.99
C ALA A 53 -8.20 -1.18 3.07
N ALA A 54 -7.91 -2.49 3.07
CA ALA A 54 -8.91 -3.54 3.25
C ALA A 54 -9.60 -3.45 4.61
N SER A 55 -8.84 -3.29 5.70
CA SER A 55 -9.38 -3.16 7.06
C SER A 55 -10.27 -1.93 7.21
N VAL A 56 -9.86 -0.77 6.68
CA VAL A 56 -10.67 0.45 6.69
C VAL A 56 -11.96 0.26 5.88
N THR A 57 -11.87 -0.36 4.71
CA THR A 57 -13.04 -0.66 3.87
C THR A 57 -14.03 -1.56 4.61
N ALA A 58 -13.55 -2.61 5.27
CA ALA A 58 -14.38 -3.52 6.05
C ALA A 58 -15.05 -2.81 7.24
N ALA A 59 -14.31 -1.97 7.97
CA ALA A 59 -14.85 -1.19 9.08
C ALA A 59 -15.92 -0.18 8.62
N LEU A 60 -15.69 0.50 7.50
CA LEU A 60 -16.67 1.41 6.90
C LEU A 60 -17.90 0.67 6.41
N ALA A 61 -17.74 -0.49 5.78
CA ALA A 61 -18.86 -1.32 5.36
C ALA A 61 -19.74 -1.71 6.57
N ALA A 62 -19.12 -2.19 7.65
CA ALA A 62 -19.84 -2.57 8.86
C ALA A 62 -20.54 -1.40 9.58
N LEU A 63 -20.06 -0.16 9.41
CA LEU A 63 -20.69 1.03 9.99
C LEU A 63 -21.86 1.56 9.14
N LEU A 64 -21.81 1.35 7.83
CA LEU A 64 -22.74 1.91 6.86
C LEU A 64 -23.84 0.93 6.43
N THR A 65 -23.78 -0.33 6.88
CA THR A 65 -24.81 -1.36 6.73
C THR A 65 -25.46 -1.67 8.06
#